data_AF-A0A645DD06-F1
#
_entry.id   AF-A0A645DD06-F1
#
_cell.length_a   1.000
_cell.length_b   1.000
_cell.length_c   1.000
_cell.angle_alpha   90.00
_cell.angle_beta   90.00
_cell.angle_gamma   90.00
#
_symmetry.space_group_name_H-M   'P 1'
#
loop_
_entity.id
_entity.type
_entity.pdbx_description
1 polymer ?
#
loop_
_entity_poly.entity_id
_entity_poly.type
_entity_poly.pdbx_seq_one_letter_code
_entity_poly.pdbx_strand_id
1 'polypeptide(L)'
;MNHDYTERFIGDIKTPVKYANKELRGMLQTVEEKMTDEFINQEIPEEFQEIYRRRLFEGKDDTIEGELLAIADKVDLLYESFDEISKNNPEKVYREMFIESILTIKEFDHRASVNYFFDFIFPELLNQEFFGKEEFLADISAALQRKKRTN
;
A
#
# COMPACT_ATOMS: atom_id res chain seq x y z
N MET A 1 4.50 -10.98 4.71
CA MET A 1 5.85 -11.57 4.87
C MET A 1 6.59 -11.66 3.55
N ASN A 2 6.09 -12.37 2.53
CA ASN A 2 6.84 -12.56 1.28
C ASN A 2 6.51 -11.55 0.17
N HIS A 3 5.52 -10.65 0.37
CA HIS A 3 5.00 -9.82 -0.72
C HIS A 3 6.02 -8.82 -1.28
N ASP A 4 7.04 -8.45 -0.51
CA ASP A 4 8.11 -7.55 -0.95
C ASP A 4 9.43 -8.28 -1.18
N TYR A 5 9.45 -9.61 -1.10
CA TYR A 5 10.69 -10.36 -1.34
C TYR A 5 11.22 -10.12 -2.76
N THR A 6 10.31 -9.88 -3.70
CA THR A 6 10.60 -9.57 -5.10
C THR A 6 11.29 -8.22 -5.28
N GLU A 7 11.16 -7.29 -4.33
CA GLU A 7 11.84 -5.99 -4.37
C GLU A 7 13.37 -6.14 -4.30
N ARG A 8 13.88 -7.28 -3.81
CA ARG A 8 15.31 -7.60 -3.84
C ARG A 8 15.90 -7.59 -5.25
N PHE A 9 15.10 -7.88 -6.27
CA PHE A 9 15.57 -8.03 -7.64
C PHE A 9 15.65 -6.68 -8.38
N ILE A 10 14.67 -5.81 -8.16
CA ILE A 10 14.57 -4.52 -8.85
C ILE A 10 15.12 -3.34 -8.05
N GLY A 11 15.37 -3.52 -6.74
CA GLY A 11 15.76 -2.47 -5.81
C GLY A 11 14.58 -1.64 -5.30
N ASP A 12 14.81 -0.89 -4.22
CA ASP A 12 13.82 0.03 -3.63
C ASP A 12 13.59 1.23 -4.55
N ILE A 13 12.59 1.13 -5.43
CA ILE A 13 12.09 2.28 -6.19
C ILE A 13 11.32 3.14 -5.20
N LYS A 14 11.83 4.35 -4.94
CA LYS A 14 11.22 5.28 -4.00
C LYS A 14 9.72 5.42 -4.25
N THR A 15 8.95 5.31 -3.18
CA THR A 15 7.48 5.34 -3.17
C THR A 15 6.90 6.46 -4.04
N PRO A 16 7.38 7.72 -4.00
CA PRO A 16 6.91 8.78 -4.90
C PRO A 16 7.00 8.45 -6.40
N VAL A 17 8.03 7.70 -6.82
CA VAL A 17 8.25 7.30 -8.22
C VAL A 17 7.33 6.14 -8.61
N LYS A 18 7.12 5.16 -7.71
CA LYS A 18 6.18 4.04 -7.91
C LYS A 18 4.74 4.54 -8.16
N TYR A 19 4.35 5.63 -7.50
CA TYR A 19 2.99 6.19 -7.56
C TYR A 19 2.79 7.31 -8.59
N ALA A 20 3.85 7.76 -9.28
CA ALA A 20 3.76 8.85 -10.25
C ALA A 20 3.06 8.47 -11.57
N ASN A 21 3.13 7.20 -12.00
CA ASN A 21 2.54 6.74 -13.26
C ASN A 21 2.07 5.28 -13.20
N LYS A 22 0.78 5.03 -13.52
CA LYS A 22 0.19 3.69 -13.60
C LYS A 22 0.85 2.78 -14.64
N GLU A 23 1.23 3.33 -15.79
CA GLU A 23 1.90 2.57 -16.85
C GLU A 23 3.27 2.08 -16.37
N LEU A 24 4.05 2.98 -15.74
CA LEU A 24 5.34 2.64 -15.16
C LEU A 24 5.20 1.54 -14.10
N ARG A 25 4.18 1.63 -13.23
CA ARG A 25 3.90 0.60 -12.23
C ARG A 25 3.63 -0.77 -12.85
N GLY A 26 2.84 -0.83 -13.92
CA GLY A 26 2.57 -2.09 -14.64
C GLY A 26 3.82 -2.67 -15.31
N MET A 27 4.67 -1.81 -15.87
CA MET A 27 5.96 -2.25 -16.43
C MET A 27 6.88 -2.82 -15.35
N LEU A 28 6.96 -2.17 -14.18
CA LEU A 28 7.76 -2.64 -13.04
C LEU A 28 7.26 -3.99 -12.53
N GLN A 29 5.95 -4.14 -12.35
CA GLN A 29 5.35 -5.42 -11.94
C GLN A 29 5.70 -6.56 -12.91
N THR A 30 5.62 -6.31 -14.22
CA THR A 30 5.99 -7.32 -15.24
C THR A 30 7.47 -7.73 -15.13
N VAL A 31 8.35 -6.78 -14.80
CA VAL A 31 9.78 -7.06 -14.60
C VAL A 31 9.98 -7.88 -13.33
N GLU A 32 9.34 -7.50 -12.21
CA GLU A 32 9.41 -8.25 -10.95
C GLU A 32 8.96 -9.70 -11.09
N GLU A 33 7.83 -9.95 -11.76
CA GLU A 33 7.31 -11.29 -12.00
C GLU A 33 8.30 -12.16 -12.75
N LYS A 34 8.91 -11.63 -13.83
CA LYS A 34 9.91 -12.36 -14.62
C LYS A 34 11.18 -12.65 -13.82
N MET A 35 11.69 -11.67 -13.09
CA MET A 35 12.90 -11.85 -12.27
C MET A 35 12.68 -12.88 -11.15
N THR A 36 11.48 -12.89 -10.57
CA THR A 36 11.10 -13.87 -9.54
C THR A 36 11.04 -15.28 -10.12
N ASP A 37 10.47 -15.44 -11.32
CA ASP A 37 10.41 -16.73 -12.01
C ASP A 37 11.82 -17.25 -12.35
N GLU A 38 12.68 -16.39 -12.89
CA GLU A 38 14.08 -16.69 -13.19
C GLU A 38 14.86 -17.09 -11.93
N PHE A 39 14.70 -16.35 -10.82
CA PHE A 39 15.31 -16.69 -9.54
C PHE A 39 14.89 -18.08 -9.05
N ILE A 40 13.60 -18.41 -9.11
CA ILE A 40 13.11 -19.72 -8.67
C ILE A 40 13.71 -20.82 -9.55
N ASN A 41 13.81 -20.61 -10.86
CA ASN A 41 14.39 -21.58 -11.78
C ASN A 41 15.88 -21.83 -11.53
N GLN A 42 16.64 -20.78 -11.19
CA GLN A 42 18.10 -20.83 -11.10
C GLN A 42 18.62 -21.18 -9.70
N GLU A 43 17.96 -20.69 -8.66
CA GLU A 43 18.51 -20.70 -7.30
C GLU A 43 17.80 -21.70 -6.37
N ILE A 44 16.58 -22.13 -6.70
CA ILE A 44 15.78 -23.02 -5.86
C ILE A 44 15.85 -24.46 -6.40
N PRO A 45 16.18 -25.46 -5.54
CA PRO A 45 16.15 -26.87 -5.95
C PRO A 45 14.79 -27.27 -6.52
N GLU A 46 14.80 -28.12 -7.56
CA GLU A 46 13.62 -28.48 -8.35
C GLU A 46 12.43 -28.93 -7.49
N GLU A 47 12.68 -29.75 -6.47
CA GLU A 47 11.67 -30.25 -5.53
C GLU A 47 10.96 -29.16 -4.69
N PHE A 48 11.53 -27.96 -4.61
CA PHE A 48 10.96 -26.81 -3.89
C PHE A 48 10.48 -25.70 -4.82
N GLN A 49 10.69 -25.78 -6.14
CA GLN A 49 10.34 -24.66 -7.03
C GLN A 49 8.85 -24.34 -6.98
N GLU A 50 7.98 -25.37 -6.96
CA GLU A 50 6.53 -25.18 -6.92
C GLU A 50 6.06 -24.43 -5.65
N ILE A 51 6.59 -24.82 -4.47
CA ILE A 51 6.20 -24.16 -3.21
C ILE A 51 6.71 -22.73 -3.13
N TYR A 52 7.86 -22.44 -3.74
CA TYR A 52 8.40 -21.08 -3.82
C TYR A 52 7.65 -20.22 -4.84
N ARG A 53 7.23 -20.76 -6.00
CA ARG A 53 6.35 -20.03 -6.92
C ARG A 53 5.08 -19.60 -6.21
N ARG A 54 4.42 -20.51 -5.51
CA ARG A 54 3.21 -20.16 -4.74
C ARG A 54 3.46 -19.09 -3.67
N ARG A 55 4.66 -19.05 -3.07
CA ARG A 55 4.99 -18.13 -1.97
C ARG A 55 5.48 -16.76 -2.41
N LEU A 56 6.06 -16.66 -3.61
CA LEU A 56 6.67 -15.43 -4.14
C LEU A 56 5.82 -14.79 -5.26
N PHE A 57 4.73 -15.43 -5.67
CA PHE A 57 3.77 -14.84 -6.59
C PHE A 57 2.93 -13.74 -5.91
N GLU A 58 2.31 -12.86 -6.71
CA GLU A 58 1.40 -11.83 -6.23
C GLU A 58 0.26 -12.46 -5.42
N GLY A 59 0.13 -12.03 -4.17
CA GLY A 59 -0.82 -12.59 -3.20
C GLY A 59 -2.09 -11.77 -3.07
N LYS A 60 -2.17 -10.58 -3.69
CA LYS A 60 -3.36 -9.70 -3.66
C LYS A 60 -4.38 -10.21 -4.67
N ASP A 61 -5.34 -10.99 -4.19
CA ASP A 61 -6.47 -11.52 -4.96
C ASP A 61 -7.80 -11.33 -4.20
N ASP A 62 -8.89 -11.85 -4.76
CA ASP A 62 -10.25 -11.75 -4.19
C ASP A 62 -10.49 -12.71 -3.00
N THR A 63 -9.46 -13.42 -2.53
CA THR A 63 -9.57 -14.25 -1.32
C THR A 63 -9.55 -13.38 -0.07
N ILE A 64 -9.92 -13.95 1.08
CA ILE A 64 -9.86 -13.23 2.35
C ILE A 64 -8.42 -12.83 2.66
N GLU A 65 -7.48 -13.75 2.46
CA GLU A 65 -6.06 -13.56 2.70
C GLU A 65 -5.46 -12.51 1.76
N GLY A 66 -5.85 -12.52 0.48
CA GLY A 66 -5.37 -11.57 -0.50
C GLY A 66 -5.87 -10.16 -0.27
N GLU A 67 -7.15 -10.00 0.08
CA GLU A 67 -7.68 -8.70 0.47
C GLU A 67 -7.03 -8.18 1.78
N LEU A 68 -6.82 -9.04 2.78
CA LEU A 68 -6.11 -8.66 4.00
C LEU A 68 -4.68 -8.23 3.71
N LEU A 69 -4.00 -8.88 2.77
CA LEU A 69 -2.68 -8.46 2.31
C LEU A 69 -2.71 -7.08 1.65
N ALA A 70 -3.69 -6.83 0.77
CA ALA A 70 -3.86 -5.53 0.11
C ALA A 70 -4.16 -4.41 1.11
N ILE A 71 -4.99 -4.68 2.12
CA ILE A 71 -5.30 -3.73 3.20
C ILE A 71 -4.04 -3.46 4.03
N ALA A 72 -3.31 -4.49 4.45
CA ALA A 72 -2.13 -4.36 5.29
C ALA A 72 -1.02 -3.52 4.63
N ASP A 73 -0.74 -3.76 3.34
CA ASP A 73 0.18 -2.98 2.51
C ASP A 73 -0.20 -1.49 2.50
N LYS A 74 -1.50 -1.18 2.31
CA LYS A 74 -1.98 0.20 2.33
C LYS A 74 -1.97 0.84 3.71
N VAL A 75 -2.17 0.07 4.77
CA VAL A 75 -2.06 0.59 6.13
C VAL A 75 -0.61 0.98 6.42
N ASP A 76 0.37 0.16 6.02
CA ASP A 76 1.78 0.48 6.20
C ASP A 76 2.15 1.79 5.47
N LEU A 77 1.79 1.89 4.19
CA LEU A 77 1.95 3.10 3.37
C LEU A 77 1.31 4.36 4.00
N LEU A 78 0.14 4.18 4.62
CA LEU A 78 -0.56 5.24 5.33
C LEU A 78 0.25 5.74 6.52
N TYR A 79 0.85 4.84 7.31
CA TYR A 79 1.71 5.22 8.44
C TYR A 79 3.02 5.87 7.98
N GLU A 80 3.66 5.34 6.94
CA GLU A 80 4.88 5.93 6.37
C GLU A 80 4.64 7.38 5.90
N SER A 81 3.57 7.58 5.13
CA SER A 81 3.22 8.92 4.63
C SER A 81 2.81 9.86 5.75
N PHE A 82 2.11 9.38 6.78
CA PHE A 82 1.75 10.18 7.94
C PHE A 82 2.97 10.66 8.74
N ASP A 83 3.95 9.78 8.96
CA ASP A 83 5.16 10.11 9.70
C ASP A 83 5.93 11.27 9.01
N GLU A 84 6.08 11.22 7.69
CA GLU A 84 6.67 12.29 6.89
C GLU A 84 5.86 13.61 6.96
N ILE A 85 4.54 13.55 6.90
CA ILE A 85 3.65 14.72 7.04
C ILE A 85 3.80 15.33 8.43
N SER A 86 3.81 14.51 9.48
CA SER A 86 3.92 14.97 10.88
C SER A 86 5.25 15.68 11.17
N LYS A 87 6.29 15.32 10.41
CA LYS A 87 7.62 15.93 10.43
C LYS A 87 7.74 17.19 9.55
N ASN A 88 6.63 17.69 9.00
CA ASN A 88 6.58 18.82 8.08
C ASN A 88 7.38 18.63 6.79
N ASN A 89 7.38 17.42 6.23
CA ASN A 89 7.96 17.22 4.91
C ASN A 89 7.16 18.05 3.86
N PRO A 90 7.80 18.96 3.09
CA PRO A 90 7.10 19.84 2.16
C PRO A 90 6.62 19.13 0.88
N GLU A 91 7.05 17.89 0.65
CA GLU A 91 6.69 17.14 -0.56
C GLU A 91 5.21 16.74 -0.56
N LYS A 92 4.48 17.21 -1.57
CA LYS A 92 3.02 16.98 -1.70
C LYS A 92 2.66 15.50 -1.85
N VAL A 93 3.60 14.70 -2.38
CA VAL A 93 3.38 13.28 -2.66
C VAL A 93 2.98 12.49 -1.42
N TYR A 94 3.48 12.84 -0.23
CA TYR A 94 3.10 12.15 1.00
C TYR A 94 1.62 12.37 1.35
N ARG A 95 1.09 13.58 1.14
CA ARG A 95 -0.35 13.85 1.33
C ARG A 95 -1.20 13.08 0.31
N GLU A 96 -0.75 13.01 -0.93
CA GLU A 96 -1.42 12.26 -1.99
C GLU A 96 -1.44 10.76 -1.68
N MET A 97 -0.30 10.19 -1.24
CA MET A 97 -0.16 8.80 -0.80
C MET A 97 -1.06 8.48 0.40
N PHE A 98 -1.11 9.37 1.40
CA PHE A 98 -1.96 9.18 2.58
C PHE A 98 -3.44 9.14 2.21
N ILE A 99 -3.89 10.10 1.39
CA ILE A 99 -5.28 10.16 0.91
C ILE A 99 -5.61 8.94 0.04
N GLU A 100 -4.75 8.57 -0.90
CA GLU A 100 -4.96 7.38 -1.74
C GLU A 100 -5.09 6.12 -0.89
N SER A 101 -4.21 5.94 0.11
CA SER A 101 -4.24 4.79 1.01
C SER A 101 -5.57 4.70 1.75
N ILE A 102 -6.07 5.81 2.32
CA ILE A 102 -7.38 5.83 2.98
C ILE A 102 -8.50 5.45 2.01
N LEU A 103 -8.50 6.03 0.82
CA LEU A 103 -9.55 5.78 -0.16
C LEU A 103 -9.54 4.31 -0.60
N THR A 104 -8.37 3.72 -0.81
CA THR A 104 -8.23 2.30 -1.17
C THR A 104 -8.63 1.38 -0.03
N ILE A 105 -8.19 1.62 1.21
CA ILE A 105 -8.58 0.80 2.37
C ILE A 105 -10.11 0.80 2.52
N LYS A 106 -10.77 1.96 2.29
CA LYS A 106 -12.23 2.07 2.32
C LYS A 106 -12.98 1.28 1.26
N GLU A 107 -12.32 0.80 0.21
CA GLU A 107 -12.96 -0.07 -0.80
C GLU A 107 -13.22 -1.47 -0.24
N PHE A 108 -12.59 -1.82 0.87
CA PHE A 108 -12.76 -3.08 1.58
C PHE A 108 -13.64 -2.94 2.83
N ASP A 109 -14.64 -2.05 2.81
CA ASP A 109 -15.51 -1.77 3.97
C ASP A 109 -16.37 -2.98 4.41
N HIS A 110 -16.53 -3.97 3.55
CA HIS A 110 -17.13 -5.27 3.88
C HIS A 110 -16.29 -6.09 4.86
N ARG A 111 -15.02 -5.74 5.08
CA ARG A 111 -14.13 -6.42 6.02
C ARG A 111 -14.25 -5.82 7.43
N ALA A 112 -14.44 -6.69 8.42
CA ALA A 112 -14.48 -6.28 9.83
C ALA A 112 -13.20 -5.57 10.29
N SER A 113 -12.03 -5.97 9.75
CA SER A 113 -10.75 -5.33 10.03
C SER A 113 -10.72 -3.87 9.60
N VAL A 114 -11.30 -3.53 8.45
CA VAL A 114 -11.37 -2.15 7.93
C VAL A 114 -12.28 -1.29 8.79
N ASN A 115 -13.44 -1.81 9.18
CA ASN A 115 -14.35 -1.11 10.09
C ASN A 115 -13.66 -0.84 11.43
N TYR A 116 -13.01 -1.86 12.01
CA TYR A 116 -12.25 -1.70 13.26
C TYR A 116 -11.13 -0.66 13.13
N PHE A 117 -10.37 -0.70 12.03
CA PHE A 117 -9.32 0.28 11.77
C PHE A 117 -9.88 1.71 11.75
N PHE A 118 -10.97 1.97 11.03
CA PHE A 118 -11.55 3.32 10.96
C PHE A 118 -12.28 3.77 12.23
N ASP A 119 -12.81 2.85 13.02
CA ASP A 119 -13.55 3.17 14.25
C ASP A 119 -12.62 3.43 15.43
N PHE A 120 -11.48 2.72 15.51
CA PHE A 120 -10.62 2.74 16.70
C PHE A 120 -9.19 3.21 16.45
N ILE A 121 -8.55 2.81 15.35
CA ILE A 121 -7.12 3.07 15.12
C ILE A 121 -6.91 4.41 14.39
N PHE A 122 -7.66 4.63 13.30
CA PHE A 122 -7.53 5.80 12.47
C PHE A 122 -7.81 7.12 13.21
N PRO A 123 -8.83 7.23 14.09
CA PRO A 123 -9.06 8.44 14.87
C PRO A 123 -7.91 8.73 15.84
N GLU A 124 -7.31 7.69 16.43
CA GLU A 124 -6.16 7.82 17.32
C GLU A 124 -4.93 8.35 16.58
N LEU A 125 -4.67 7.86 15.36
CA LEU A 125 -3.60 8.37 14.50
C LEU A 125 -3.76 9.88 14.23
N LEU A 126 -4.98 10.31 13.88
CA LEU A 126 -5.29 11.72 13.60
C LEU A 126 -5.29 12.61 14.84
N ASN A 127 -5.31 12.05 16.04
CA ASN A 127 -5.21 12.82 17.28
C ASN A 127 -3.79 13.31 17.58
N GLN A 128 -2.76 12.80 16.89
CA GLN A 128 -1.40 13.30 17.06
C GLN A 128 -1.29 14.78 16.67
N GLU A 129 -0.52 15.56 17.42
CA GLU A 129 -0.34 17.00 17.21
C GLU A 129 0.88 17.26 16.34
N PHE A 130 0.69 18.05 15.28
CA PHE A 130 1.75 18.53 14.39
C PHE A 130 1.31 19.82 13.69
N PHE A 131 2.28 20.54 13.13
CA PHE A 131 2.01 21.80 12.44
C PHE A 131 1.19 21.58 11.16
N GLY A 132 0.15 22.38 10.93
CA GLY A 132 -0.71 22.22 9.75
C GLY A 132 -1.74 21.08 9.84
N LYS A 133 -1.93 20.50 11.04
CA LYS A 133 -2.94 19.46 11.31
C LYS A 133 -4.36 19.84 10.88
N GLU A 134 -4.81 21.06 11.19
CA GLU A 134 -6.17 21.49 10.85
C GLU A 134 -6.42 21.48 9.33
N GLU A 135 -5.45 21.98 8.56
CA GLU A 135 -5.49 21.95 7.09
C GLU A 135 -5.49 20.51 6.58
N PHE A 136 -4.63 19.65 7.14
CA PHE A 136 -4.58 18.24 6.78
C PHE A 136 -5.89 17.48 7.06
N LEU A 137 -6.53 17.74 8.21
CA LEU A 137 -7.83 17.16 8.55
C LEU A 137 -8.94 17.65 7.59
N ALA A 138 -8.86 18.91 7.14
CA ALA A 138 -9.76 19.45 6.13
C ALA A 138 -9.57 18.75 4.77
N ASP A 139 -8.33 18.50 4.35
CA ASP A 139 -8.01 17.76 3.12
C ASP A 139 -8.60 16.34 3.13
N ILE A 140 -8.39 15.60 4.23
CA ILE A 140 -8.94 14.25 4.41
C ILE A 140 -10.47 14.27 4.33
N SER A 141 -11.10 15.21 5.06
CA SER A 141 -12.56 15.34 5.09
C SER A 141 -13.11 15.64 3.70
N ALA A 142 -12.46 16.51 2.94
CA ALA A 142 -12.83 16.84 1.57
C ALA A 142 -12.69 15.62 0.64
N ALA A 143 -11.62 14.84 0.75
CA ALA A 143 -11.41 13.64 -0.05
C ALA A 143 -12.48 12.57 0.21
N LEU A 144 -12.78 12.31 1.48
CA LEU A 144 -13.82 11.34 1.89
C LEU A 144 -15.22 11.76 1.43
N GLN A 145 -15.54 13.06 1.48
CA GLN A 145 -16.82 13.57 0.99
C GLN A 145 -16.95 13.48 -0.53
N ARG A 146 -15.87 13.70 -1.28
CA ARG A 146 -15.88 13.56 -2.75
C ARG A 146 -16.21 12.12 -3.14
N LYS A 147 -15.57 11.12 -2.53
CA LYS A 147 -15.83 9.70 -2.83
C LYS A 147 -17.29 9.29 -2.57
N LYS A 148 -17.92 9.81 -1.50
CA LYS A 148 -19.35 9.58 -1.22
C LYS A 148 -20.31 10.13 -2.27
N ARG A 149 -19.90 11.12 -3.08
CA ARG A 149 -20.75 11.71 -4.13
C ARG A 149 -20.62 11.01 -5.48
N THR A 150 -19.56 10.24 -5.68
CA THR A 150 -19.27 9.53 -6.93
C THR A 150 -19.75 8.08 -6.94
N ASN A 151 -20.21 7.58 -5.78
CA ASN A 151 -20.88 6.29 -5.58
C ASN A 151 -22.39 6.50 -5.42
#